data_AF-A0A2E6RJR0-F1
#
_entry.id   AF-A0A2E6RJR0-F1
#
_cell.length_a   1.000
_cell.length_b   1.000
_cell.length_c   1.000
_cell.angle_alpha   90.00
_cell.angle_beta   90.00
_cell.angle_gamma   90.00
#
_symmetry.space_group_name_H-M   'P 1'
#
loop_
_entity.id
_entity.type
_entity.pdbx_description
1 polymer ?
#
loop_
_entity_poly.entity_id
_entity_poly.type
_entity_poly.pdbx_seq_one_letter_code
_entity_poly.pdbx_strand_id
1 'polypeptide(L)' 'MLYHTTIDSVLETNFSLMQHHKWSVSDIENMIPWEKEVYVNYLIKFLEKQKLEAQQAKAADANAW' A
#
# COMPACT_ATOMS: atom_id res chain seq x y z
N MET A 1 -16.11 -2.76 -0.94
CA MET A 1 -16.38 -2.76 0.52
C MET A 1 -17.09 -4.06 0.88
N LEU A 2 -16.32 -5.08 1.24
CA LEU A 2 -16.88 -6.29 1.84
C LEU A 2 -17.50 -5.92 3.19
N TYR A 3 -18.70 -6.40 3.47
CA TYR A 3 -19.49 -6.13 4.69
C TYR A 3 -18.83 -6.60 6.02
N HIS A 4 -17.53 -6.89 6.03
CA HIS A 4 -16.78 -7.45 7.15
C HIS A 4 -15.53 -6.66 7.54
N THR A 5 -15.32 -5.45 6.98
CA THR A 5 -14.26 -4.55 7.45
C THR A 5 -14.80 -3.66 8.57
N THR A 6 -14.20 -3.73 9.76
CA THR A 6 -14.52 -2.80 10.85
C THR A 6 -14.13 -1.37 10.45
N ILE A 7 -14.78 -0.37 11.06
CA ILE A 7 -14.46 1.04 10.81
C ILE A 7 -12.98 1.33 11.10
N ASP A 8 -12.42 0.69 12.12
CA ASP A 8 -11.00 0.80 12.48
C ASP A 8 -10.08 0.40 11.32
N SER A 9 -10.37 -0.74 10.66
CA SER A 9 -9.57 -1.22 9.52
C SER A 9 -9.62 -0.24 8.32
N VAL A 10 -10.77 0.38 8.09
CA VAL A 10 -10.92 1.40 7.04
C VAL A 10 -10.11 2.65 7.36
N LEU A 11 -10.16 3.10 8.62
CA LEU A 11 -9.41 4.27 9.09
C LEU A 11 -7.89 4.04 9.07
N GLU A 12 -7.43 2.86 9.50
CA GLU A 12 -6.01 2.47 9.41
C GLU A 12 -5.52 2.49 7.96
N THR A 13 -6.30 1.89 7.06
CA THR A 13 -5.98 1.87 5.63
C THR A 13 -5.90 3.28 5.07
N ASN A 14 -6.87 4.16 5.38
CA ASN A 14 -6.86 5.56 4.94
C ASN A 14 -5.62 6.30 5.46
N PHE A 15 -5.30 6.14 6.74
CA PHE A 15 -4.14 6.76 7.36
C PHE A 15 -2.83 6.33 6.69
N SER A 16 -2.65 5.03 6.45
CA SER A 16 -1.47 4.52 5.74
C SER A 16 -1.35 5.10 4.32
N LEU A 17 -2.46 5.21 3.60
CA LEU A 17 -2.49 5.78 2.24
C LEU A 17 -2.14 7.27 2.23
N MET A 18 -2.65 8.04 3.19
CA MET A 18 -2.28 9.45 3.34
C MET A 18 -0.79 9.61 3.61
N GLN A 19 -0.26 8.84 4.56
CA GLN A 19 1.11 9.01 5.04
C GLN A 19 2.17 8.55 4.04
N HIS A 20 1.91 7.44 3.37
CA HIS A 20 2.90 6.82 2.48
C HIS A 20 2.66 7.14 1.00
N HIS A 21 1.44 7.54 0.62
CA HIS A 21 1.05 7.66 -0.80
C HIS A 21 0.47 9.02 -1.20
N LYS A 22 0.50 10.02 -0.32
CA LYS A 22 0.09 11.41 -0.59
C LYS A 22 -1.32 11.55 -1.19
N TRP A 23 -2.17 10.55 -1.04
CA TRP A 23 -3.58 10.66 -1.41
C TRP A 23 -4.29 11.57 -0.41
N SER A 24 -5.12 12.47 -0.90
CA SER A 24 -5.93 13.29 0.01
C SER A 24 -7.06 12.45 0.60
N VAL A 25 -7.52 12.82 1.80
CA VAL A 25 -8.69 12.17 2.43
C VAL A 25 -9.89 12.25 1.49
N SER A 26 -10.09 13.41 0.86
CA SER A 26 -11.17 13.62 -0.12
C SER A 26 -11.06 12.69 -1.31
N ASP A 27 -9.85 12.41 -1.83
CA ASP A 27 -9.70 11.48 -2.95
C ASP A 27 -10.07 10.06 -2.52
N ILE A 28 -9.61 9.64 -1.33
CA ILE A 28 -9.88 8.29 -0.80
C ILE A 28 -11.37 8.09 -0.48
N GLU A 29 -12.04 9.10 0.05
CA GLU A 29 -13.47 9.05 0.39
C GLU A 29 -14.38 9.15 -0.83
N ASN A 30 -13.95 9.88 -1.87
CA ASN A 30 -14.72 10.01 -3.11
C ASN A 30 -14.51 8.83 -4.07
N MET A 31 -13.53 7.95 -3.84
CA MET A 31 -13.32 6.74 -4.64
C MET A 31 -14.49 5.78 -4.52
N ILE A 32 -14.88 5.17 -5.64
CA ILE A 32 -15.85 4.08 -5.61
C ILE A 32 -15.21 2.88 -4.88
N PRO A 33 -15.94 2.14 -4.03
CA PRO A 33 -15.32 1.13 -3.17
C PRO A 33 -14.47 0.07 -3.89
N TRP A 34 -14.83 -0.31 -5.12
CA TRP A 34 -14.05 -1.27 -5.91
C TRP A 34 -12.78 -0.66 -6.51
N GLU A 35 -12.80 0.62 -6.88
CA GLU A 35 -11.66 1.34 -7.46
C GLU A 35 -10.54 1.46 -6.43
N LYS A 36 -10.90 1.80 -5.19
CA LYS A 36 -9.98 1.83 -4.06
C LYS A 36 -9.28 0.47 -3.85
N GLU A 37 -10.02 -0.63 -3.92
CA GLU A 37 -9.47 -1.98 -3.79
C GLU A 37 -8.43 -2.28 -4.89
N VAL A 38 -8.69 -1.85 -6.12
CA VAL A 38 -7.76 -2.01 -7.25
C VAL A 38 -6.47 -1.20 -7.04
N TYR A 39 -6.58 0.06 -6.64
CA TYR A 39 -5.41 0.91 -6.38
C TYR A 39 -4.57 0.41 -5.21
N VAL A 40 -5.20 -0.02 -4.12
CA VAL A 40 -4.51 -0.65 -2.97
C VAL A 40 -3.77 -1.91 -3.42
N ASN A 41 -4.37 -2.72 -4.29
CA ASN A 41 -3.71 -3.91 -4.84
C ASN A 41 -2.48 -3.56 -5.69
N TYR A 42 -2.57 -2.54 -6.56
CA TYR A 42 -1.40 -2.10 -7.33
C TYR A 42 -0.30 -1.58 -6.43
N LEU A 43 -0.67 -0.87 -5.38
CA LEU A 43 0.26 -0.35 -4.41
C LEU A 43 0.99 -1.48 -3.66
N ILE A 44 0.26 -2.50 -3.19
CA ILE A 44 0.86 -3.67 -2.52
C ILE A 44 1.91 -4.32 -3.43
N LYS A 45 1.56 -4.58 -4.70
CA LYS A 45 2.49 -5.16 -5.68
C LYS A 45 3.73 -4.29 -5.90
N PHE A 46 3.56 -2.97 -5.94
CA PHE A 46 4.68 -2.04 -6.07
C PHE A 46 5.63 -2.12 -4.85
N LEU A 47 5.08 -2.17 -3.64
CA LEU A 47 5.85 -2.29 -2.40
C LEU A 47 6.59 -3.63 -2.29
N GLU A 48 5.94 -4.73 -2.67
CA GLU A 48 6.55 -6.06 -2.73
C GLU A 48 7.75 -6.08 -3.67
N LYS A 49 7.62 -5.47 -4.85
CA LYS A 49 8.71 -5.34 -5.82
C LYS A 49 9.88 -4.55 -5.23
N GLN A 50 9.63 -3.38 -4.66
CA GLN A 50 10.70 -2.56 -4.06
C GLN A 50 11.40 -3.29 -2.90
N LYS A 51 10.65 -4.04 -2.08
CA LYS A 51 11.22 -4.86 -1.00
C LYS A 51 12.15 -5.93 -1.56
N LEU A 52 11.75 -6.60 -2.63
CA LEU A 52 12.57 -7.62 -3.28
C LEU A 52 13.87 -7.03 -3.85
N GLU A 53 13.79 -5.89 -4.54
CA GLU A 53 14.97 -5.19 -5.09
C GLU A 53 15.93 -4.77 -3.96
N ALA A 54 15.41 -4.23 -2.86
CA ALA A 54 16.21 -3.86 -1.69
C ALA A 54 16.87 -5.08 -1.00
N GLN A 55 16.18 -6.22 -0.96
CA GLN A 55 16.76 -7.47 -0.44
C GLN A 55 17.87 -8.01 -1.34
N GLN A 56 17.69 -7.95 -2.65
CA GLN A 56 18.71 -8.38 -3.63
C GLN A 56 19.95 -7.48 -3.56
N ALA A 57 19.79 -6.16 -3.45
CA ALA A 57 20.91 -5.24 -3.27
C ALA A 57 21.71 -5.58 -2.01
N LYS A 58 21.05 -5.78 -0.86
CA LYS A 58 21.72 -6.17 0.39
C LYS A 58 22.44 -7.53 0.29
N ALA A 59 21.85 -8.50 -0.42
CA ALA A 59 22.46 -9.81 -0.62
C ALA A 59 23.68 -9.76 -1.55
N ALA A 60 23.66 -8.91 -2.58
CA ALA A 60 24.80 -8.66 -3.45
C ALA A 60 25.95 -8.00 -2.69
N ASP A 61 25.65 -7.00 -1.85
CA ASP A 61 26.64 -6.32 -1.00
C ASP A 61 27.26 -7.28 0.04
N ALA A 62 26.46 -8.18 0.62
CA ALA A 62 26.92 -9.16 1.61
C ALA A 62 27.83 -10.25 1.01
N ASN A 63 27.72 -10.54 -0.28
CA ASN A 63 28.56 -11.52 -0.98
C ASN A 63 29.82 -10.91 -1.61
N ALA A 64 30.06 -9.60 -1.42
CA ALA A 64 31.18 -8.87 -2.00
C ALA A 64 32.43 -8.80 -1.09
N TRP A 65 32.47 -9.60 -0.01
CA TRP A 65 33.61 -9.71 0.91
C TRP A 65 34.07 -11.15 1.09
#